data_AF-A0A9D2Y049-F1
#
_entry.id   AF-A0A9D2Y049-F1
#
_cell.length_a   1.000
_cell.length_b   1.000
_cell.length_c   1.000
_cell.angle_alpha   90.00
_cell.angle_beta   90.00
_cell.angle_gamma   90.00
#
_symmetry.space_group_name_H-M   'P 1'
#
loop_
_entity.id
_entity.type
_entity.pdbx_description
1 polymer ?
#
loop_
_entity_poly.entity_id
_entity_poly.type
_entity_poly.pdbx_seq_one_letter_code
_entity_poly.pdbx_strand_id
1 'polypeptide(L)'
;MEVIAVDGRNSSLSASTLVTVHILDVNDNSPVLVGDYSWKYLCTPLWEGQALVLASRDSDGPQHGGRLNFSLRSDVTVRRNWKLTPINDTHTNLSLNVPYLAPEVYMVPFTISDSSSPPRSTFINLPVTVCTCNVRGNCKIAAKPLEGMPTIQSAVGTLLGTFAVIGIILIIVFVRLSYQNPKEQKKSSQERVPLKISI
;
A
#
# COMPACT_ATOMS: atom_id res chain seq x y z
N MET A 1 -33.38 44.06 -6.51
CA MET A 1 -34.75 43.69 -6.10
C MET A 1 -35.61 44.93 -6.24
N GLU A 2 -36.82 44.82 -6.77
CA GLU A 2 -37.77 45.94 -6.82
C GLU A 2 -38.81 45.77 -5.71
N VAL A 3 -39.05 46.83 -4.94
CA VAL A 3 -40.09 46.87 -3.91
C VAL A 3 -41.15 47.85 -4.38
N ILE A 4 -42.41 47.42 -4.35
CA ILE A 4 -43.57 48.22 -4.75
C ILE A 4 -44.46 48.43 -3.54
N ALA A 5 -44.74 49.68 -3.20
CA ALA A 5 -45.76 50.06 -2.23
C ALA A 5 -47.04 50.46 -2.98
N VAL A 6 -48.18 49.89 -2.60
CA VAL A 6 -49.50 50.14 -3.21
C VAL A 6 -50.47 50.63 -2.12
N ASP A 7 -51.22 51.69 -2.41
CA ASP A 7 -52.25 52.20 -1.50
C ASP A 7 -53.45 51.22 -1.39
N GLY A 8 -53.89 50.97 -0.15
CA GLY A 8 -54.94 50.00 0.19
C GLY A 8 -56.37 50.45 -0.11
N ARG A 9 -56.62 51.73 -0.41
CA ARG A 9 -57.93 52.23 -0.88
C ARG A 9 -57.86 52.56 -2.37
N ASN A 10 -58.40 51.68 -3.21
CA ASN A 10 -58.68 51.93 -4.64
C ASN A 10 -57.48 52.39 -5.50
N SER A 11 -56.32 51.74 -5.31
CA SER A 11 -55.37 51.34 -6.38
C SER A 11 -54.83 52.40 -7.36
N SER A 12 -54.92 53.70 -7.10
CA SER A 12 -54.43 54.73 -8.05
C SER A 12 -53.00 55.19 -7.78
N LEU A 13 -52.44 54.87 -6.60
CA LEU A 13 -51.09 55.28 -6.20
C LEU A 13 -50.22 54.06 -5.91
N SER A 14 -49.08 54.03 -6.58
CA SER A 14 -47.99 53.09 -6.30
C SER A 14 -46.66 53.81 -6.38
N ALA A 15 -45.71 53.42 -5.54
CA ALA A 15 -44.33 53.83 -5.63
C ALA A 15 -43.45 52.59 -5.72
N SER A 16 -42.47 52.59 -6.61
CA SER A 16 -41.45 51.54 -6.64
C SER A 16 -40.06 52.11 -6.38
N THR A 17 -39.22 51.27 -5.80
CA THR A 17 -37.80 51.59 -5.59
C THR A 17 -36.95 50.35 -5.79
N LEU A 18 -35.71 50.57 -6.22
CA LEU A 18 -34.72 49.52 -6.35
C LEU A 18 -33.95 49.36 -5.03
N VAL A 19 -33.89 48.11 -4.57
CA VAL A 19 -33.08 47.68 -3.44
C VAL A 19 -31.92 46.85 -3.95
N THR A 20 -30.70 47.31 -3.63
CA THR A 20 -29.46 46.56 -3.84
C THR A 20 -29.08 45.86 -2.54
N VAL A 21 -28.91 44.55 -2.62
CA VAL A 21 -28.45 43.73 -1.48
C VAL A 21 -27.04 43.24 -1.78
N HIS A 22 -26.10 43.57 -0.91
CA HIS A 22 -24.74 43.05 -0.96
C HIS A 22 -24.62 41.86 -0.01
N ILE A 23 -24.29 40.69 -0.54
CA ILE A 23 -23.99 39.51 0.27
C ILE A 23 -22.49 39.56 0.58
N LEU A 24 -22.17 39.58 1.87
CA LEU A 24 -20.79 39.55 2.34
C LEU A 24 -20.35 38.10 2.51
N ASP A 25 -19.12 37.83 2.08
CA ASP A 25 -18.45 36.57 2.28
C ASP A 25 -18.11 36.36 3.76
N VAL A 26 -18.28 35.14 4.25
CA VAL A 26 -17.96 34.72 5.62
C VAL A 26 -17.18 33.40 5.54
N ASN A 27 -16.35 33.12 6.55
CA ASN A 27 -15.57 31.89 6.59
C ASN A 27 -16.43 30.67 6.96
N ASP A 28 -17.15 30.11 5.99
CA ASP A 28 -18.05 28.98 6.21
C ASP A 28 -17.61 27.68 5.52
N ASN A 29 -16.63 27.75 4.61
CA ASN A 29 -16.03 26.58 4.00
C ASN A 29 -14.81 26.08 4.79
N SER A 30 -14.38 24.86 4.52
CA SER A 30 -13.14 24.30 5.07
C SER A 30 -12.17 24.00 3.94
N PRO A 31 -10.85 24.15 4.17
CA PRO A 31 -9.87 23.85 3.14
C PRO A 31 -9.93 22.37 2.73
N VAL A 32 -9.76 22.08 1.44
CA VAL A 32 -9.73 20.71 0.91
C VAL A 32 -8.42 20.42 0.20
N LEU A 33 -7.96 19.18 0.27
CA LEU A 33 -6.83 18.70 -0.53
C LEU A 33 -7.29 18.50 -1.98
N VAL A 34 -6.51 18.96 -2.95
CA VAL A 34 -6.83 18.93 -4.38
C VAL A 34 -5.89 18.00 -5.12
N GLY A 35 -6.44 17.06 -5.88
CA GLY A 35 -5.70 16.13 -6.73
C GLY A 35 -5.71 14.68 -6.24
N ASP A 36 -5.27 13.78 -7.11
CA ASP A 36 -5.11 12.36 -6.79
C ASP A 36 -3.63 12.05 -6.49
N TYR A 37 -3.41 11.56 -5.27
CA TYR A 37 -2.09 11.19 -4.74
C TYR A 37 -1.90 9.68 -4.61
N SER A 38 -2.90 8.86 -4.99
CA SER A 38 -2.93 7.42 -4.76
C SER A 38 -1.76 6.67 -5.41
N TRP A 39 -1.24 7.19 -6.53
CA TRP A 39 -0.13 6.60 -7.30
C TRP A 39 1.23 7.26 -7.01
N LYS A 40 1.27 8.22 -6.08
CA LYS A 40 2.49 8.94 -5.75
C LYS A 40 3.31 8.16 -4.72
N TYR A 41 4.63 8.27 -4.84
CA TYR A 41 5.56 7.56 -3.99
C TYR A 41 6.79 8.40 -3.65
N LEU A 42 7.44 8.05 -2.55
CA LEU A 42 8.73 8.56 -2.14
C LEU A 42 9.76 7.42 -2.16
N CYS A 43 10.99 7.76 -2.50
CA CYS A 43 12.07 6.79 -2.61
C CYS A 43 12.81 6.67 -1.28
N THR A 44 13.25 5.45 -0.97
CA THR A 44 14.14 5.16 0.15
C THR A 44 15.37 4.40 -0.38
N PRO A 45 16.60 4.74 0.03
CA PRO A 45 16.99 5.88 0.86
C PRO A 45 16.62 7.25 0.26
N LEU A 46 16.47 8.27 1.12
CA LEU A 46 16.09 9.62 0.71
C LEU A 46 17.13 10.22 -0.25
N TRP A 47 16.67 10.73 -1.38
CA TRP A 47 17.45 11.57 -2.29
C TRP A 47 17.18 13.05 -2.06
N GLU A 48 18.18 13.87 -2.36
CA GLU A 48 18.10 15.31 -2.16
C GLU A 48 16.99 15.94 -3.02
N GLY A 49 16.17 16.80 -2.40
CA GLY A 49 15.08 17.51 -3.08
C GLY A 49 13.82 16.67 -3.37
N GLN A 50 13.76 15.40 -2.96
CA GLN A 50 12.57 14.59 -3.20
C GLN A 50 11.39 14.99 -2.27
N ALA A 51 10.26 15.35 -2.89
CA ALA A 51 9.02 15.65 -2.18
C ALA A 51 7.79 15.41 -3.07
N LEU A 52 6.63 15.22 -2.43
CA LEU A 52 5.31 15.29 -3.06
C LEU A 52 4.74 16.69 -2.87
N VAL A 53 4.40 17.36 -3.98
CA VAL A 53 3.72 18.66 -3.94
C VAL A 53 2.24 18.44 -3.67
N LEU A 54 1.80 18.80 -2.47
CA LEU A 54 0.41 18.77 -2.06
C LEU A 54 -0.22 20.13 -2.34
N ALA A 55 -1.40 20.14 -2.98
CA ALA A 55 -2.18 21.33 -3.28
C ALA A 55 -3.47 21.31 -2.47
N SER A 56 -3.92 22.49 -2.03
CA SER A 56 -5.18 22.65 -1.32
C SER A 56 -5.94 23.87 -1.82
N ARG A 57 -7.23 23.92 -1.51
CA ARG A 57 -8.11 25.01 -1.90
C ARG A 57 -9.15 25.24 -0.81
N ASP A 58 -9.48 26.50 -0.58
CA ASP A 58 -10.69 26.91 0.11
C ASP A 58 -11.65 27.56 -0.90
N SER A 59 -12.96 27.41 -0.67
CA SER A 59 -14.00 27.99 -1.54
C SER A 59 -14.51 29.34 -1.04
N ASP A 60 -14.07 29.78 0.15
CA ASP A 60 -14.32 31.13 0.63
C ASP A 60 -13.63 32.19 -0.24
N GLY A 61 -14.09 33.44 -0.14
CA GLY A 61 -13.51 34.56 -0.87
C GLY A 61 -12.04 34.84 -0.49
N PRO A 62 -11.33 35.70 -1.24
CA PRO A 62 -9.89 35.95 -1.06
C PRO A 62 -9.50 36.40 0.37
N GLN A 63 -10.44 37.01 1.08
CA GLN A 63 -10.28 37.47 2.46
C GLN A 63 -10.21 36.33 3.49
N HIS A 64 -10.77 35.16 3.18
CA HIS A 64 -10.93 34.02 4.10
C HIS A 64 -10.19 32.77 3.59
N GLY A 65 -10.20 32.49 2.29
CA GLY A 65 -9.60 31.30 1.68
C GLY A 65 -8.15 31.42 1.21
N GLY A 66 -7.50 32.57 1.44
CA GLY A 66 -6.23 32.91 0.76
C GLY A 66 -5.01 32.15 1.25
N ARG A 67 -4.84 31.95 2.57
CA ARG A 67 -3.65 31.35 3.20
C ARG A 67 -3.98 30.13 4.02
N LEU A 68 -3.44 29.00 3.60
CA LEU A 68 -3.63 27.68 4.19
C LEU A 68 -2.36 27.20 4.89
N ASN A 69 -2.55 26.61 6.06
CA ASN A 69 -1.49 26.07 6.88
C ASN A 69 -1.59 24.55 6.97
N PHE A 70 -0.46 23.88 6.80
CA PHE A 70 -0.37 22.42 6.84
C PHE A 70 0.41 21.99 8.07
N SER A 71 -0.15 21.08 8.86
CA SER A 71 0.49 20.61 10.08
C SER A 71 0.36 19.10 10.25
N LEU A 72 1.50 18.44 10.50
CA LEU A 72 1.50 17.03 10.89
C LEU A 72 0.85 16.87 12.27
N ARG A 73 0.13 15.76 12.45
CA ARG A 73 -0.41 15.39 13.76
C ARG A 73 0.69 15.41 14.82
N SER A 74 0.32 15.75 16.05
CA SER A 74 1.22 15.78 17.22
C SER A 74 1.58 14.36 17.71
N ASP A 75 1.99 13.49 16.80
CA ASP A 75 2.54 12.17 17.06
C ASP A 75 4.05 12.21 16.82
N VAL A 76 4.82 11.76 17.81
CA VAL A 76 6.29 11.78 17.77
C VAL A 76 6.84 10.98 16.60
N THR A 77 6.23 9.83 16.29
CA THR A 77 6.66 8.97 15.19
C THR A 77 6.38 9.62 13.84
N VAL A 78 5.22 10.27 13.69
CA VAL A 78 4.83 10.96 12.45
C VAL A 78 5.78 12.14 12.20
N ARG A 79 6.01 13.00 13.19
CA ARG A 79 6.91 14.16 13.05
C ARG A 79 8.38 13.78 12.90
N ARG A 80 8.76 12.60 13.38
CA ARG A 80 10.09 12.04 13.15
C ARG A 80 10.27 11.60 11.70
N ASN A 81 9.28 10.92 11.12
CA ASN A 81 9.40 10.28 9.81
C ASN A 81 9.06 11.21 8.64
N TRP A 82 8.19 12.21 8.85
CA TRP A 82 7.62 13.04 7.80
C TRP A 82 7.91 14.51 8.04
N LYS A 83 7.97 15.28 6.95
CA LYS A 83 8.13 16.73 6.98
C LYS A 83 7.16 17.37 6.00
N LEU A 84 6.48 18.42 6.45
CA LEU A 84 5.72 19.33 5.60
C LEU A 84 6.49 20.66 5.53
N THR A 85 6.83 21.10 4.33
CA THR A 85 7.47 22.40 4.10
C THR A 85 6.60 23.25 3.19
N PRO A 86 6.05 24.38 3.68
CA PRO A 86 5.24 25.27 2.85
C PRO A 86 6.00 25.74 1.61
N ILE A 87 5.32 25.77 0.48
CA ILE A 87 5.84 26.33 -0.78
C ILE A 87 5.28 27.72 -0.99
N ASN A 88 3.96 27.85 -0.85
CA ASN A 88 3.21 29.10 -0.95
C ASN A 88 1.96 29.00 -0.07
N ASP A 89 1.00 29.89 -0.27
CA ASP A 89 -0.21 29.96 0.55
C ASP A 89 -1.17 28.75 0.39
N THR A 90 -1.06 27.95 -0.67
CA THR A 90 -1.98 26.82 -0.94
C THR A 90 -1.28 25.49 -1.16
N HIS A 91 0.05 25.49 -1.30
CA HIS A 91 0.86 24.31 -1.62
C HIS A 91 1.92 24.04 -0.55
N THR A 92 2.16 22.76 -0.28
CA THR A 92 3.23 22.29 0.61
C THR A 92 3.96 21.09 0.01
N ASN A 93 5.24 20.94 0.32
CA ASN A 93 6.00 19.74 0.04
C ASN A 93 5.84 18.75 1.19
N LEU A 94 5.52 17.49 0.88
CA LEU A 94 5.60 16.36 1.80
C LEU A 94 6.82 15.51 1.45
N SER A 95 7.75 15.36 2.39
CA SER A 95 8.96 14.56 2.22
C SER A 95 9.24 13.67 3.42
N LEU A 96 10.17 12.72 3.25
CA LEU A 96 10.75 11.99 4.39
C LEU A 96 11.63 12.95 5.20
N ASN A 97 11.57 12.82 6.51
CA ASN A 97 12.43 13.52 7.46
C ASN A 97 13.56 12.62 7.99
N VAL A 98 13.60 11.36 7.56
CA VAL A 98 14.64 10.39 7.89
C VAL A 98 15.36 9.92 6.62
N PRO A 99 16.66 9.56 6.69
CA PRO A 99 17.41 9.09 5.53
C PRO A 99 16.89 7.76 4.97
N TYR A 100 16.30 6.93 5.82
CA TYR A 100 15.76 5.63 5.45
C TYR A 100 14.45 5.38 6.19
N LEU A 101 13.46 4.96 5.44
CA LEU A 101 12.20 4.42 5.94
C LEU A 101 11.93 3.11 5.20
N ALA A 102 11.41 2.10 5.89
CA ALA A 102 11.20 0.78 5.29
C ALA A 102 10.19 0.84 4.13
N PRO A 103 10.40 0.14 3.00
CA PRO A 103 9.45 0.10 1.90
C PRO A 103 8.06 -0.43 2.30
N GLU A 104 7.07 0.44 2.38
CA GLU A 104 5.68 0.12 2.73
C GLU A 104 4.74 1.28 2.33
N VAL A 105 3.43 1.07 2.43
CA VAL A 105 2.42 2.14 2.34
C VAL A 105 2.17 2.68 3.74
N TYR A 106 2.48 3.96 3.95
CA TYR A 106 2.28 4.65 5.22
C TYR A 106 1.07 5.57 5.15
N MET A 107 0.29 5.60 6.22
CA MET A 107 -0.78 6.59 6.39
C MET A 107 -0.19 7.83 7.08
N VAL A 108 -0.16 8.96 6.38
CA VAL A 108 0.42 10.21 6.86
C VAL A 108 -0.69 11.16 7.33
N PRO A 109 -0.89 11.32 8.65
CA PRO A 109 -1.95 12.18 9.18
C PRO A 109 -1.48 13.63 9.30
N PHE A 110 -2.22 14.54 8.66
CA PHE A 110 -2.00 15.98 8.77
C PHE A 110 -3.31 16.77 8.73
N THR A 111 -3.26 18.04 9.12
CA THR A 111 -4.40 18.97 9.09
C THR A 111 -4.08 20.14 8.18
N ILE A 112 -5.06 20.55 7.38
CA ILE A 112 -5.04 21.80 6.61
C ILE A 112 -5.97 22.77 7.33
N SER A 113 -5.51 23.97 7.66
CA SER A 113 -6.34 25.00 8.30
C SER A 113 -6.24 26.32 7.54
N ASP A 114 -7.31 27.09 7.52
CA ASP A 114 -7.25 28.49 7.14
C ASP A 114 -6.61 29.35 8.26
N SER A 115 -6.50 30.64 8.03
CA SER A 115 -6.01 31.64 9.01
C SER A 115 -7.09 32.64 9.42
N SER A 116 -8.34 32.33 9.14
CA SER A 116 -9.51 33.19 9.34
C SER A 116 -10.17 32.94 10.71
N SER A 117 -11.24 33.69 11.02
CA SER A 117 -11.94 33.61 12.31
C SER A 117 -13.45 33.46 12.10
N PRO A 118 -14.11 32.44 12.68
CA PRO A 118 -13.48 31.30 13.36
C PRO A 118 -12.71 30.42 12.36
N PRO A 119 -11.57 29.82 12.76
CA PRO A 119 -10.78 29.02 11.83
C PRO A 119 -11.51 27.75 11.44
N ARG A 120 -11.32 27.31 10.19
CA ARG A 120 -11.80 26.04 9.65
C ARG A 120 -10.62 25.17 9.28
N SER A 121 -10.84 23.86 9.40
CA SER A 121 -9.77 22.89 9.16
C SER A 121 -10.30 21.54 8.72
N THR A 122 -9.47 20.83 7.96
CA THR A 122 -9.76 19.49 7.46
C THR A 122 -8.63 18.56 7.87
N PHE A 123 -9.00 17.43 8.47
CA PHE A 123 -8.08 16.35 8.77
C PHE A 123 -7.92 15.43 7.55
N ILE A 124 -6.67 15.13 7.21
CA ILE A 124 -6.29 14.27 6.10
C ILE A 124 -5.46 13.10 6.62
N ASN A 125 -5.75 11.90 6.12
CA ASN A 125 -4.93 10.71 6.34
C ASN A 125 -4.47 10.15 4.99
N LEU A 126 -3.33 10.63 4.52
CA LEU A 126 -2.88 10.40 3.14
C LEU A 126 -2.07 9.09 3.02
N PRO A 127 -2.48 8.12 2.18
CA PRO A 127 -1.64 6.96 1.88
C PRO A 127 -0.44 7.39 1.03
N VAL A 128 0.77 7.11 1.51
CA VAL A 128 2.03 7.40 0.82
C VAL A 128 2.83 6.12 0.66
N THR A 129 3.12 5.76 -0.58
CA THR A 129 3.97 4.62 -0.89
C THR A 129 5.43 5.01 -0.73
N VAL A 130 6.18 4.26 0.09
CA VAL A 130 7.64 4.37 0.19
C VAL A 130 8.26 3.13 -0.41
N CYS A 131 9.24 3.28 -1.29
CA CYS A 131 9.84 2.16 -1.99
C CYS A 131 11.28 2.40 -2.41
N THR A 132 11.99 1.32 -2.70
CA THR A 132 13.32 1.42 -3.30
C THR A 132 13.19 1.84 -4.75
N CYS A 133 13.91 2.88 -5.15
CA CYS A 133 13.88 3.38 -6.52
C CYS A 133 15.16 3.02 -7.28
N ASN A 134 15.03 2.77 -8.58
CA ASN A 134 16.19 2.61 -9.46
C ASN A 134 16.80 3.97 -9.83
N VAL A 135 17.93 4.00 -10.54
CA VAL A 135 18.58 5.26 -11.00
C VAL A 135 17.71 6.19 -11.86
N ARG A 136 16.56 5.71 -12.35
CA ARG A 136 15.58 6.49 -13.13
C ARG A 136 14.42 7.02 -12.26
N GLY A 137 14.42 6.74 -10.95
CA GLY A 137 13.35 7.14 -10.03
C GLY A 137 12.09 6.25 -10.05
N ASN A 138 12.16 5.07 -10.67
CA ASN A 138 11.01 4.15 -10.69
C ASN A 138 10.94 3.33 -9.41
N CYS A 139 9.76 3.36 -8.79
CA CYS A 139 9.43 2.61 -7.59
C CYS A 139 9.42 1.09 -7.83
N LYS A 140 10.14 0.35 -6.97
CA LYS A 140 10.04 -1.12 -6.88
C LYS A 140 9.60 -1.49 -5.47
N ILE A 141 8.40 -2.05 -5.35
CA ILE A 141 7.93 -2.68 -4.12
C ILE A 141 8.22 -4.17 -4.29
N ALA A 142 8.95 -4.75 -3.34
CA ALA A 142 9.10 -6.20 -3.31
C ALA A 142 7.71 -6.81 -3.18
N ALA A 143 7.33 -7.71 -4.09
CA ALA A 143 6.07 -8.42 -3.98
C ALA A 143 6.04 -9.12 -2.61
N LYS A 144 5.03 -8.81 -1.78
CA LYS A 144 4.79 -9.61 -0.57
C LYS A 144 4.56 -11.05 -1.05
N PRO A 145 5.17 -12.06 -0.40
CA PRO A 145 4.88 -13.45 -0.73
C PRO A 145 3.37 -13.66 -0.67
N LEU A 146 2.76 -14.19 -1.73
CA LEU A 146 1.34 -14.53 -1.68
C LEU A 146 1.13 -15.55 -0.56
N GLU A 147 0.12 -15.31 0.29
CA GLU A 147 -0.34 -16.33 1.24
C GLU A 147 -0.70 -17.60 0.46
N GLY A 148 -0.04 -18.71 0.78
CA GLY A 148 -0.23 -20.00 0.11
C GLY A 148 0.85 -20.38 -0.91
N MET A 149 1.89 -19.57 -1.14
CA MET A 149 3.06 -20.06 -1.89
C MET A 149 3.74 -21.20 -1.13
N PRO A 150 4.00 -22.37 -1.77
CA PRO A 150 4.69 -23.47 -1.11
C PRO A 150 6.08 -23.02 -0.71
N THR A 151 6.32 -22.93 0.60
CA THR A 151 7.65 -22.68 1.15
C THR A 151 8.65 -23.74 0.68
N ILE A 152 9.93 -23.39 0.61
CA ILE A 152 11.04 -24.32 0.30
C ILE A 152 10.94 -25.58 1.18
N GLN A 153 10.54 -25.43 2.44
CA GLN A 153 10.32 -26.54 3.36
C GLN A 153 9.21 -27.52 2.92
N SER A 154 8.10 -26.99 2.38
CA SER A 154 7.03 -27.83 1.82
C SER A 154 7.51 -28.57 0.57
N ALA A 155 8.27 -27.91 -0.31
CA ALA A 155 8.82 -28.54 -1.51
C ALA A 155 9.78 -29.68 -1.15
N VAL A 156 10.70 -29.47 -0.20
CA VAL A 156 11.64 -30.49 0.27
C VAL A 156 10.91 -31.65 0.96
N GLY A 157 9.91 -31.36 1.79
CA GLY A 157 9.10 -32.39 2.45
C GLY A 157 8.34 -33.27 1.46
N THR A 158 7.73 -32.68 0.42
CA THR A 158 7.03 -33.41 -0.64
C THR A 158 7.99 -34.28 -1.46
N LEU A 159 9.20 -33.79 -1.76
CA LEU A 159 10.23 -34.54 -2.48
C LEU A 159 10.73 -35.75 -1.68
N LEU A 160 11.09 -35.56 -0.41
CA LEU A 160 11.55 -36.66 0.44
C LEU A 160 10.44 -37.69 0.69
N GLY A 161 9.21 -37.23 0.91
CA GLY A 161 8.05 -38.11 1.09
C GLY A 161 7.78 -38.97 -0.14
N THR A 162 7.82 -38.38 -1.35
CA THR A 162 7.61 -39.13 -2.59
C THR A 162 8.71 -40.16 -2.83
N PHE A 163 9.98 -39.81 -2.61
CA PHE A 163 11.08 -40.78 -2.72
C PHE A 163 10.97 -41.94 -1.72
N ALA A 164 10.58 -41.67 -0.47
CA ALA A 164 10.38 -42.71 0.53
C ALA A 164 9.27 -43.69 0.13
N VAL A 165 8.13 -43.18 -0.36
CA VAL A 165 7.01 -44.01 -0.83
C VAL A 165 7.43 -44.87 -2.03
N ILE A 166 8.12 -44.29 -3.01
CA ILE A 166 8.66 -45.04 -4.15
C ILE A 166 9.62 -46.12 -3.67
N GLY A 167 10.52 -45.80 -2.74
CA GLY A 167 11.46 -46.77 -2.16
C GLY A 167 10.74 -47.95 -1.49
N ILE A 168 9.70 -47.70 -0.70
CA ILE A 168 8.91 -48.75 -0.05
C ILE A 168 8.23 -49.65 -1.08
N ILE A 169 7.62 -49.06 -2.13
CA ILE A 169 6.98 -49.83 -3.21
C ILE A 169 8.00 -50.73 -3.91
N LEU A 170 9.18 -50.20 -4.24
CA LEU A 170 10.25 -50.97 -4.86
C LEU A 170 10.74 -52.14 -3.99
N ILE A 171 10.88 -51.92 -2.67
CA ILE A 171 11.24 -52.98 -1.72
C ILE A 171 10.17 -54.09 -1.70
N ILE A 172 8.89 -53.72 -1.63
CA ILE A 172 7.79 -54.70 -1.60
C ILE A 172 7.78 -55.53 -2.89
N VAL A 173 7.93 -54.88 -4.06
CA VAL A 173 7.99 -55.56 -5.35
C VAL A 173 9.19 -56.50 -5.43
N PHE A 174 10.37 -56.04 -5.00
CA PHE A 174 11.59 -56.85 -5.03
C PHE A 174 11.50 -58.07 -4.10
N VAL A 175 10.94 -57.90 -2.89
CA VAL A 175 10.70 -59.01 -1.96
C VAL A 175 9.73 -60.02 -2.56
N ARG A 176 8.61 -59.56 -3.15
CA ARG A 176 7.64 -60.45 -3.83
C ARG A 176 8.28 -61.23 -4.98
N LEU A 177 9.07 -60.57 -5.83
CA LEU A 177 9.78 -61.21 -6.94
C LEU A 177 10.85 -62.20 -6.45
N SER A 178 11.57 -61.87 -5.38
CA SER A 178 12.57 -62.77 -4.78
C SER A 178 11.93 -63.97 -4.09
N TYR A 179 10.72 -63.83 -3.53
CA TYR A 179 9.98 -64.93 -2.91
C TYR A 179 9.37 -65.88 -3.95
N GLN A 180 9.01 -65.35 -5.13
CA GLN A 180 8.52 -66.12 -6.26
C GLN A 180 9.65 -66.82 -7.05
N ASN A 181 10.92 -66.45 -6.82
CA ASN A 181 12.10 -67.11 -7.38
C ASN A 181 12.97 -67.78 -6.29
N PRO A 182 12.49 -68.84 -5.61
CA PRO A 182 13.39 -69.65 -4.78
C PRO A 182 14.41 -70.36 -5.69
N LYS A 183 15.69 -70.03 -5.54
CA LYS A 183 16.78 -70.77 -6.17
C LYS A 183 16.71 -72.24 -5.73
N GLU A 184 16.65 -73.16 -6.69
CA GLU A 184 16.91 -74.58 -6.43
C GLU A 184 18.29 -74.73 -5.76
N GLN A 185 18.32 -75.23 -4.52
CA GLN A 185 19.52 -75.82 -3.94
C GLN A 185 19.61 -77.28 -4.39
N LYS A 186 20.53 -77.62 -5.30
CA LYS A 186 21.02 -79.00 -5.41
C LYS A 186 22.21 -79.19 -4.46
N LYS A 187 22.01 -79.99 -3.40
CA LYS A 187 23.07 -80.50 -2.52
C LYS A 187 23.59 -81.85 -3.03
N SER A 188 24.92 -81.94 -2.99
CA SER A 188 25.86 -83.05 -3.21
C SER A 188 25.39 -84.49 -2.97
N SER A 189 25.86 -85.43 -3.80
CA SER A 189 26.31 -86.74 -3.29
C SER A 189 27.64 -87.13 -3.93
N GLN A 190 28.64 -87.24 -3.07
CA GLN A 190 29.99 -87.69 -3.31
C GLN A 190 30.02 -89.18 -2.99
N GLU A 191 30.32 -90.04 -3.97
CA GLU A 191 30.69 -91.43 -3.73
C GLU A 191 32.01 -91.73 -4.43
N ARG A 192 33.05 -92.00 -3.63
CA ARG A 192 34.33 -92.58 -4.07
C ARG A 192 34.22 -94.10 -3.95
N VAL A 193 34.74 -94.87 -4.92
CA VAL A 193 35.85 -95.89 -4.83
C VAL A 193 35.43 -97.12 -5.71
N PRO A 194 36.30 -97.95 -6.35
CA PRO A 194 37.55 -97.73 -7.12
C PRO A 194 37.67 -98.55 -8.46
N LEU A 195 38.76 -98.27 -9.20
CA LEU A 195 39.60 -99.09 -10.11
C LEU A 195 39.08 -100.39 -10.78
N LYS A 196 39.25 -100.47 -12.11
CA LYS A 196 40.11 -101.50 -12.75
C LYS A 196 40.58 -101.13 -14.17
N ILE A 197 41.85 -101.44 -14.39
CA ILE A 197 42.65 -101.38 -15.62
C ILE A 197 42.25 -102.53 -16.56
N SER A 198 42.32 -102.34 -17.88
CA SER A 198 42.95 -103.31 -18.80
C SER A 198 43.09 -102.80 -20.24
N ILE A 199 44.36 -102.74 -20.65
CA ILE A 199 44.99 -102.95 -21.97
C ILE A 199 44.75 -101.88 -23.04
#